data_AF-A0A9E3A8R6-F1
#
_entry.id   AF-A0A9E3A8R6-F1
#
_cell.length_a   1.000
_cell.length_b   1.000
_cell.length_c   1.000
_cell.angle_alpha   90.00
_cell.angle_beta   90.00
_cell.angle_gamma   90.00
#
_symmetry.space_group_name_H-M   'P 1'
#
loop_
_entity.id
_entity.type
_entity.pdbx_description
1 polymer ?
#
loop_
_entity_poly.entity_id
_entity_poly.type
_entity_poly.pdbx_seq_one_letter_code
_entity_poly.pdbx_strand_id
1 'polypeptide(L)' 'MLIHPLIVRVCHWLNVIAVLIMITSGWAIYNASPLFNWSFPDEITLGGWLAGGLQWHFAGMWLFAINGLV' A
#
# COMPACT_ATOMS: atom_id res chain seq x y z
N MET A 1 -23.25 14.04 19.37
CA MET A 1 -22.61 14.66 18.20
C MET A 1 -21.69 13.61 17.56
N LEU A 2 -22.11 12.94 16.48
CA LEU A 2 -21.16 12.14 15.68
C LEU A 2 -20.35 13.15 14.87
N ILE A 3 -19.18 13.53 15.41
CA ILE A 3 -18.31 14.58 14.84
C ILE A 3 -17.80 14.20 13.44
N HIS A 4 -17.81 12.90 13.08
CA HIS A 4 -17.42 12.42 11.75
C HIS A 4 -18.49 11.51 11.11
N PRO A 5 -18.92 11.79 9.85
CA PRO A 5 -19.83 10.94 9.10
C PRO A 5 -19.31 9.49 8.96
N LEU A 6 -20.22 8.51 8.89
CA LEU A 6 -19.84 7.10 8.70
C LEU A 6 -19.00 6.89 7.44
N ILE A 7 -19.37 7.54 6.32
CA ILE A 7 -18.67 7.42 5.05
C ILE A 7 -17.20 7.87 5.14
N VAL A 8 -16.94 9.00 5.81
CA VAL A 8 -15.57 9.51 6.02
C VAL A 8 -14.72 8.52 6.81
N ARG A 9 -15.30 7.86 7.82
CA ARG A 9 -14.60 6.84 8.62
C ARG A 9 -14.27 5.60 7.80
N VAL A 10 -15.20 5.14 6.97
CA VAL A 10 -14.96 4.00 6.07
C VAL A 10 -13.86 4.34 5.07
N CYS A 11 -13.95 5.50 4.40
CA CYS A 11 -12.92 5.96 3.48
C CYS A 11 -11.56 6.11 4.16
N HIS A 12 -11.51 6.63 5.38
CA HIS A 12 -10.26 6.69 6.14
C HIS A 12 -9.64 5.31 6.36
N TRP A 13 -10.42 4.31 6.79
CA TRP A 13 -9.90 2.96 7.00
C TRP A 13 -9.50 2.26 5.70
N LEU A 14 -10.18 2.53 4.58
CA LEU A 14 -9.76 2.07 3.26
C LEU A 14 -8.40 2.67 2.86
N ASN A 15 -8.15 3.94 3.17
CA ASN A 15 -6.84 4.55 2.95
C ASN A 15 -5.73 3.89 3.77
N VAL A 16 -6.00 3.52 5.02
CA VAL A 16 -5.04 2.79 5.87
C VAL A 16 -4.66 1.46 5.19
N ILE A 17 -5.64 0.70 4.71
CA ILE A 17 -5.40 -0.57 4.00
C ILE A 17 -4.59 -0.33 2.71
N ALA A 18 -4.96 0.67 1.91
CA ALA A 18 -4.26 1.00 0.67
C ALA A 18 -2.79 1.36 0.92
N VAL A 19 -2.52 2.17 1.94
CA VAL A 19 -1.16 2.56 2.32
C VAL A 19 -0.34 1.36 2.81
N LEU A 20 -0.92 0.45 3.60
CA LEU A 20 -0.23 -0.77 4.02
C LEU A 20 0.13 -1.68 2.84
N ILE A 21 -0.77 -1.84 1.87
CA ILE A 21 -0.51 -2.55 0.62
C ILE A 21 0.66 -1.89 -0.11
N MET A 22 0.63 -0.57 -0.28
CA MET A 22 1.68 0.17 -1.00
C MET A 22 3.04 0.10 -0.29
N ILE A 23 3.09 0.14 1.05
CA ILE A 23 4.34 0.03 1.82
C ILE A 23 4.94 -1.38 1.65
N THR A 24 4.17 -2.43 1.94
CA THR A 24 4.67 -3.81 1.92
C THR A 24 5.07 -4.26 0.52
N SER A 25 4.34 -3.82 -0.52
CA SER A 25 4.73 -4.04 -1.92
C SER A 25 5.88 -3.13 -2.38
N GLY A 26 5.95 -1.90 -1.87
CA GLY A 26 7.05 -0.96 -2.11
C GLY A 26 8.39 -1.51 -1.60
N TRP A 27 8.37 -2.21 -0.47
CA TRP A 27 9.55 -2.92 0.03
C TRP A 27 9.98 -4.06 -0.90
N ALA A 28 9.05 -4.84 -1.47
CA ALA A 28 9.40 -5.85 -2.49
C ALA A 28 10.03 -5.21 -3.74
N ILE A 29 9.52 -4.05 -4.18
CA ILE A 29 10.08 -3.31 -5.32
C ILE A 29 11.48 -2.79 -5.00
N TYR A 30 11.69 -2.26 -3.79
CA TYR A 30 13.01 -1.83 -3.32
C TYR A 30 14.01 -3.00 -3.28
N ASN A 31 13.60 -4.16 -2.75
CA ASN A 31 14.44 -5.36 -2.68
C ASN A 31 14.92 -5.84 -4.07
N ALA A 32 14.19 -5.54 -5.15
CA ALA A 32 14.58 -5.89 -6.50
C ALA A 32 15.76 -5.06 -7.04
N SER A 33 15.99 -3.86 -6.51
CA SER A 33 17.13 -3.00 -6.85
C SER A 33 17.51 -2.12 -5.64
N PRO A 34 18.11 -2.69 -4.58
CA PRO A 34 18.34 -1.98 -3.33
C PRO A 34 19.30 -0.80 -3.49
N LEU A 35 18.93 0.35 -2.94
CA LEU A 35 19.79 1.55 -2.94
C LEU A 35 20.82 1.55 -1.79
N PHE A 36 20.59 0.74 -0.76
CA PHE A 36 21.44 0.62 0.43
C PHE A 36 21.83 -0.84 0.64
N ASN A 37 22.81 -1.09 1.51
CA ASN A 37 23.35 -2.43 1.79
C ASN A 37 22.44 -3.27 2.70
N TRP A 38 21.13 -3.09 2.63
CA TRP A 38 20.16 -3.83 3.42
C TRP A 38 18.87 -4.03 2.62
N SER A 39 18.12 -5.07 2.97
CA SER A 39 16.84 -5.43 2.36
C SER A 39 15.81 -5.71 3.44
N PHE A 40 14.53 -5.67 3.09
CA PHE A 40 13.45 -6.08 3.97
C PHE A 40 13.26 -7.60 3.92
N PRO A 41 12.91 -8.28 5.02
CA PRO A 41 12.56 -9.70 4.99
C PRO A 41 11.36 -9.97 4.08
N ASP A 42 11.43 -10.99 3.23
CA ASP A 42 10.40 -11.26 2.23
C ASP A 42 9.03 -11.58 2.87
N GLU A 43 9.03 -12.13 4.09
CA GLU A 43 7.82 -12.50 4.85
C GLU A 43 6.95 -11.29 5.23
N ILE A 44 7.53 -10.09 5.28
CA ILE A 44 6.80 -8.85 5.56
C ILE A 44 6.57 -8.00 4.30
N THR A 45 7.02 -8.48 3.14
CA THR A 45 6.76 -7.84 1.85
C THR A 45 5.54 -8.44 1.16
N LEU A 46 4.98 -7.72 0.19
CA LEU A 46 3.84 -8.17 -0.59
C LEU A 46 4.20 -8.25 -2.08
N GLY A 47 3.98 -9.42 -2.69
CA GLY A 47 4.11 -9.64 -4.13
C GLY A 47 5.09 -10.73 -4.54
N GLY A 48 6.06 -11.10 -3.69
CA GLY A 48 6.96 -12.26 -3.86
C GLY A 48 7.99 -12.16 -4.99
N TRP A 49 7.80 -11.25 -5.95
CA TRP A 49 8.71 -10.97 -7.06
C TRP A 49 8.46 -9.56 -7.61
N LEU A 50 9.33 -9.04 -8.48
CA LEU A 50 9.28 -7.64 -8.93
C LEU A 50 7.91 -7.25 -9.54
N ALA A 51 7.41 -7.99 -10.54
CA ALA A 51 6.15 -7.58 -11.15
C ALA A 51 4.95 -7.82 -10.22
N GLY A 52 5.01 -8.82 -9.33
CA GLY A 52 4.01 -9.01 -8.28
C GLY A 52 3.96 -7.82 -7.32
N GLY A 53 5.13 -7.32 -6.88
CA GLY A 53 5.24 -6.10 -6.09
C GLY A 53 4.64 -4.89 -6.82
N LEU A 54 4.97 -4.71 -8.11
CA LEU A 54 4.39 -3.64 -8.93
C LEU A 54 2.87 -3.75 -9.05
N GLN A 55 2.33 -4.96 -9.29
CA GLN A 55 0.88 -5.20 -9.39
C GLN A 55 0.15 -4.77 -8.11
N TRP A 56 0.63 -5.21 -6.95
CA TRP A 56 0.03 -4.84 -5.66
C TRP A 56 0.18 -3.35 -5.35
N HIS A 57 1.32 -2.76 -5.69
CA HIS A 57 1.56 -1.34 -5.47
C HIS A 57 0.58 -0.48 -6.28
N PHE A 58 0.46 -0.73 -7.59
CA PHE A 58 -0.48 -0.01 -8.43
C PHE A 58 -1.95 -0.28 -8.06
N ALA A 59 -2.30 -1.50 -7.63
CA ALA A 59 -3.64 -1.78 -7.11
C ALA A 59 -3.95 -0.92 -5.88
N GLY A 60 -3.02 -0.80 -4.93
CA GLY A 60 -3.12 0.09 -3.78
C GLY A 60 -3.22 1.57 -4.16
N MET A 61 -2.43 2.02 -5.15
CA MET A 61 -2.48 3.40 -5.67
C MET A 61 -3.84 3.74 -6.27
N TRP A 62 -4.43 2.86 -7.08
CA TRP A 62 -5.75 3.08 -7.67
C TRP A 62 -6.84 3.13 -6.60
N LEU A 63 -6.80 2.22 -5.62
CA LEU A 63 -7.73 2.26 -4.48
C LEU A 63 -7.63 3.58 -3.72
N PHE A 64 -6.40 4.02 -3.40
CA PHE A 64 -6.16 5.27 -2.69
C PHE A 64 -6.63 6.50 -3.48
N ALA A 65 -6.30 6.56 -4.78
CA ALA A 65 -6.67 7.68 -5.64
C ALA A 65 -8.18 7.82 -5.82
N ILE A 66 -8.90 6.71 -6.06
CA ILE A 66 -10.36 6.71 -6.19
C ILE A 66 -11.02 7.07 -4.86
N ASN A 67 -10.54 6.52 -3.75
CA ASN A 67 -11.10 6.78 -2.43
C ASN A 67 -10.84 8.22 -1.95
N GLY A 68 -9.78 8.88 -2.44
CA GLY A 68 -9.50 10.30 -2.18
C GLY A 68 -10.47 11.28 -2.84
N LEU A 69 -11.44 10.79 -3.63
CA LEU A 69 -12.51 11.61 -4.21
C LEU A 69 -13.71 11.81 -3.26
N VAL A 70 -13.72 11.13 -2.12
CA VAL A 70 -14.77 11.19 -1.08
C VAL A 70 -14.41 12.20 0.00
#